data_AF-A0A936E1W3-F1
#
_entry.id   AF-A0A936E1W3-F1
#
_cell.length_a   1.000
_cell.length_b   1.000
_cell.length_c   1.000
_cell.angle_alpha   90.00
_cell.angle_beta   90.00
_cell.angle_gamma   90.00
#
_symmetry.space_group_name_H-M   'P 1'
#
loop_
_entity.id
_entity.type
_entity.pdbx_description
1 polymer ?
#
loop_
_entity_poly.entity_id
_entity_poly.type
_entity_poly.pdbx_seq_one_letter_code
_entity_poly.pdbx_strand_id
1 'polypeptide(L)' 'MVTRVADMSVDELKWLIQETVTQTITELLSDPDKGLELRQEFKMALNRSLETLKLGGETISADSVAANLGLTW' A
#
# COMPACT_ATOMS: atom_id res chain seq x y z
N MET A 1 5.60 22.99 -32.05
CA MET A 1 5.67 21.93 -33.07
C MET A 1 4.87 20.76 -32.51
N VAL A 2 3.89 20.23 -33.24
CA VAL A 2 3.08 19.10 -32.75
C VAL A 2 3.79 17.82 -33.18
N THR A 3 4.34 17.08 -32.22
CA THR A 3 5.00 15.80 -32.45
C THR A 3 3.94 14.77 -32.85
N ARG A 4 4.10 14.08 -34.00
CA ARG A 4 3.16 13.03 -34.41
C ARG A 4 3.69 11.67 -33.99
N VAL A 5 2.77 10.75 -33.68
CA VAL A 5 3.12 9.35 -33.36
C VAL A 5 3.89 8.69 -34.51
N ALA A 6 3.57 9.06 -35.76
CA ALA A 6 4.26 8.56 -36.94
C ALA A 6 5.74 8.99 -37.05
N ASP A 7 6.16 10.00 -36.28
CA ASP A 7 7.53 10.50 -36.27
C ASP A 7 8.41 9.76 -35.24
N MET A 8 7.84 8.85 -34.44
CA MET A 8 8.55 8.10 -33.41
C MET A 8 9.33 6.93 -34.00
N SER A 9 10.52 6.68 -33.45
CA SER A 9 11.22 5.41 -33.63
C SER A 9 10.46 4.26 -32.95
N VAL A 10 10.79 3.03 -33.37
CA VAL A 10 10.21 1.81 -32.77
C VAL A 10 10.49 1.73 -31.27
N ASP A 11 11.66 2.18 -30.82
CA ASP A 11 12.04 2.10 -29.40
C ASP A 11 11.30 3.14 -28.56
N GLU A 12 11.12 4.36 -29.09
CA GLU A 12 10.29 5.38 -28.43
C GLU A 12 8.83 4.92 -28.31
N LEU A 13 8.30 4.25 -29.36
CA LEU A 13 6.94 3.72 -29.32
C LEU A 13 6.79 2.59 -28.29
N LYS A 14 7.77 1.68 -28.22
CA LYS A 14 7.77 0.60 -27.20
C LYS A 14 7.83 1.17 -25.79
N TRP A 15 8.67 2.18 -25.57
CA TRP A 15 8.81 2.83 -24.27
C TRP A 15 7.49 3.50 -23.86
N LEU A 16 6.86 4.26 -24.76
CA LEU A 16 5.56 4.90 -24.51
C LEU A 16 4.48 3.88 -24.15
N ILE A 17 4.40 2.77 -24.89
CA ILE A 17 3.43 1.70 -24.61
C ILE A 17 3.71 1.09 -23.24
N GLN A 18 4.97 0.78 -22.93
CA GLN A 18 5.35 0.19 -21.65
C GLN A 18 5.00 1.11 -20.48
N GLU A 19 5.30 2.40 -20.59
CA GLU A 19 4.95 3.39 -19.57
C GLU A 19 3.45 3.47 -19.37
N THR A 20 2.69 3.62 -20.46
CA THR A 20 1.23 3.73 -20.41
C THR A 20 0.57 2.49 -19.79
N VAL A 21 1.02 1.29 -20.17
CA VAL A 21 0.52 0.04 -19.60
C VAL A 21 0.89 -0.07 -18.12
N THR A 22 2.13 0.26 -17.75
CA THR A 22 2.57 0.24 -16.35
C THR A 22 1.74 1.19 -15.49
N GLN A 23 1.52 2.41 -15.97
CA GLN A 23 0.65 3.38 -15.31
C GLN A 23 -0.76 2.81 -15.14
N THR A 24 -1.36 2.30 -16.22
CA THR A 24 -2.73 1.76 -16.21
C THR A 24 -2.87 0.60 -15.23
N ILE A 25 -1.92 -0.33 -15.21
CA ILE A 25 -1.93 -1.46 -14.29
C ILE A 25 -1.77 -0.98 -12.84
N THR A 26 -0.88 -0.02 -12.59
CA THR A 26 -0.67 0.55 -11.25
C THR A 26 -1.94 1.24 -10.74
N GLU A 27 -2.62 1.98 -11.59
CA GLU A 27 -3.90 2.62 -11.26
C GLU A 27 -4.98 1.57 -10.98
N LEU A 28 -5.07 0.52 -11.82
CA LEU A 28 -6.04 -0.56 -11.66
C LEU A 28 -5.81 -1.40 -10.40
N LEU A 29 -4.55 -1.67 -10.06
CA LEU A 29 -4.12 -2.43 -8.88
C LEU A 29 -3.86 -1.53 -7.68
N SER A 30 -4.52 -0.38 -7.61
CA SER A 30 -4.50 0.48 -6.43
C SER A 30 -4.99 -0.26 -5.18
N ASP A 31 -4.69 0.30 -4.01
CA ASP A 31 -5.05 -0.23 -2.69
C ASP A 31 -6.47 -0.87 -2.67
N PRO A 32 -6.55 -2.22 -2.51
CA PRO A 32 -7.81 -2.94 -2.56
C PRO A 32 -8.74 -2.59 -1.39
N ASP A 33 -8.19 -2.05 -0.31
CA ASP A 33 -8.92 -1.66 0.89
C ASP A 33 -9.37 -0.19 0.86
N LYS A 34 -9.05 0.54 -0.20
CA LYS A 34 -9.39 1.97 -0.32
C LYS A 34 -10.89 2.19 -0.21
N GLY A 35 -11.28 3.00 0.78
CA GLY A 35 -12.69 3.34 1.04
C GLY A 35 -13.46 2.30 1.86
N LEU A 36 -12.81 1.21 2.28
CA LEU A 36 -13.40 0.28 3.25
C LEU A 36 -13.36 0.87 4.65
N GLU A 37 -14.39 0.57 5.44
CA GLU A 37 -14.40 0.85 6.87
C GLU A 37 -13.92 -0.35 7.68
N LEU A 38 -13.30 -0.07 8.82
CA LEU A 38 -13.02 -1.11 9.81
C LEU A 38 -14.33 -1.74 10.28
N ARG A 39 -14.35 -3.06 10.33
CA ARG A 39 -15.47 -3.82 10.90
C ARG A 39 -15.61 -3.51 12.39
N GLN A 40 -16.83 -3.59 12.92
CA GLN A 40 -17.11 -3.18 14.30
C GLN A 40 -16.34 -3.99 15.33
N GLU A 41 -16.14 -5.29 15.09
CA GLU A 41 -15.32 -6.16 15.93
C GLU A 41 -13.87 -5.67 16.03
N PHE A 42 -13.30 -5.20 14.93
CA PHE A 42 -11.95 -4.64 14.90
C PHE A 42 -11.89 -3.29 15.61
N LYS A 43 -12.88 -2.41 15.39
CA LYS A 43 -12.98 -1.13 16.10
C LYS A 43 -13.03 -1.33 17.62
N MET A 44 -13.84 -2.29 18.09
CA MET A 44 -13.94 -2.63 19.53
C MET A 44 -12.64 -3.20 20.10
N ALA A 45 -11.99 -4.13 19.38
CA ALA A 45 -10.72 -4.71 19.80
C ALA A 45 -9.62 -3.63 19.90
N LEU A 46 -9.56 -2.73 18.92
CA LEU A 46 -8.61 -1.62 18.92
C LEU A 46 -8.85 -0.66 20.09
N ASN A 47 -10.10 -0.26 20.33
CA ASN A 47 -10.44 0.60 21.46
C ASN A 47 -10.03 -0.02 22.81
N ARG A 48 -10.28 -1.31 23.01
CA ARG A 48 -9.84 -2.03 24.21
C ARG A 48 -8.33 -1.98 24.37
N SER A 49 -7.59 -2.23 23.29
CA SER A 49 -6.12 -2.16 23.31
C SER A 49 -5.63 -0.75 23.68
N LEU A 50 -6.25 0.30 23.13
CA LEU A 50 -5.91 1.69 23.44
C LEU A 50 -6.25 2.05 24.89
N GLU A 51 -7.33 1.53 25.44
CA GLU A 51 -7.68 1.72 26.86
C GLU A 51 -6.68 1.03 27.78
N THR A 52 -6.26 -0.21 27.47
CA THR A 52 -5.21 -0.91 28.21
C THR A 52 -3.92 -0.11 28.25
N LEU A 53 -3.52 0.49 27.12
CA LEU A 53 -2.36 1.39 27.06
C LEU A 53 -2.51 2.61 27.97
N LYS A 54 -3.67 3.28 27.93
CA LYS A 54 -3.95 4.45 28.78
C LYS A 54 -3.89 4.13 30.27
N LEU A 55 -4.25 2.90 30.66
CA LEU A 55 -4.19 2.41 32.02
C LEU A 55 -2.79 1.92 32.43
N GLY A 56 -1.77 2.08 31.59
CA GLY A 56 -0.40 1.67 31.86
C GLY A 56 -0.15 0.17 31.66
N GLY A 57 -0.97 -0.50 30.84
CA GLY A 57 -0.78 -1.90 30.49
C GLY A 57 0.54 -2.14 29.74
N GLU A 58 1.04 -3.37 29.85
CA GLU A 58 2.31 -3.76 29.24
C GLU A 58 2.25 -3.68 27.71
N THR A 59 3.37 -3.23 27.12
CA THR A 59 3.57 -3.18 25.68
C THR A 59 4.83 -3.93 25.31
N ILE A 60 4.90 -4.35 24.05
CA ILE A 60 6.11 -4.94 23.47
C ILE A 60 6.54 -4.09 22.29
N SER A 61 7.85 -3.94 22.10
CA SER A 61 8.37 -3.17 20.96
C SER A 61 8.06 -3.87 19.64
N ALA A 62 7.93 -3.09 18.56
CA ALA A 62 7.74 -3.63 17.22
C ALA A 62 8.89 -4.58 16.83
N ASP A 63 10.13 -4.27 17.21
CA ASP A 63 11.30 -5.13 16.98
C ASP A 63 11.16 -6.49 17.68
N SER A 64 10.65 -6.50 18.91
CA SER A 64 10.43 -7.75 19.66
C SER A 64 9.33 -8.59 19.01
N VAL A 65 8.27 -7.97 18.51
CA VAL A 65 7.20 -8.65 17.75
C VAL A 65 7.77 -9.26 16.47
N ALA A 66 8.55 -8.47 15.71
CA ALA A 66 9.14 -8.91 14.45
C ALA A 66 10.08 -10.10 14.67
N ALA A 67 10.97 -10.03 15.67
CA ALA A 67 11.86 -11.12 16.05
C ALA A 67 11.09 -12.39 16.43
N ASN A 68 10.02 -12.28 17.22
CA ASN A 68 9.17 -13.41 17.61
C ASN A 68 8.45 -14.06 16.43
N LEU A 69 8.13 -13.28 15.39
CA LEU A 69 7.46 -13.75 14.18
C LEU A 69 8.43 -14.17 13.06
N GLY A 70 9.74 -14.05 13.28
CA GLY A 70 10.76 -14.32 12.25
C GLY A 70 10.71 -13.34 11.07
N LEU A 71 10.23 -12.11 11.32
CA LEU A 71 10.12 -11.05 10.32
C LEU A 71 11.31 -10.10 10.42
N THR A 72 11.80 -9.65 9.27
CA THR A 72 12.69 -8.48 9.18
C THR A 72 11.84 -7.21 9.16
N TRP A 73 12.10 -6.32 10.11
CA TRP A 73 11.41 -5.04 10.33
C TRP A 73 12.36 -3.88 10.11
#